data_AF-A0A9P6LRS7-F1
#
_entry.id   AF-A0A9P6LRS7-F1
#
_cell.length_a   1.000
_cell.length_b   1.000
_cell.length_c   1.000
_cell.angle_alpha   90.00
_cell.angle_beta   90.00
_cell.angle_gamma   90.00
#
_symmetry.space_group_name_H-M   'P 1'
#
loop_
_entity.id
_entity.type
_entity.pdbx_description
1 polymer ?
#
loop_
_entity_poly.entity_id
_entity_poly.type
_entity_poly.pdbx_seq_one_letter_code
_entity_poly.pdbx_strand_id
1 'polypeptide(L)'
;MVPLCASFATDGSLLAVAYGQIITLWNPYLNTLQGVLTQPPENRSIKHMVFIQNSPFLVAATKDHLYSWNLLTCSVWWSYQIKVDLLRASETNSNFMVTCLDPTSTARSQYRIIIFKPTNPQPVRIEAVSKKIRAATFMPDRAAPVSLSQSKKGVSDAVESILIMNYGYDLEIFGGRTVEELKAEAEEAAERARTEALELQKQKSLVTDIFGSSNKAEVSQQQQQSKEKNERGNEETASRGMVSKKNMVRNPLFDAPSHVMAPVSSLFEAFMGQLLTQNKAAKEEAKAKRRKEQEQEQQSQNQSQNQSDSQSQEMEVEGDDPLQKDEDEE
;
A
#
# COMPACT_ATOMS: atom_id res chain seq x y z
N MET A 1 48.60 2.47 13.65
CA MET A 1 47.53 1.57 13.15
C MET A 1 46.49 2.43 12.45
N VAL A 2 46.00 2.01 11.29
CA VAL A 2 44.93 2.70 10.56
C VAL A 2 43.65 1.87 10.72
N PRO A 3 42.48 2.48 10.99
CA PRO A 3 41.22 1.73 11.06
C PRO A 3 40.88 1.18 9.67
N LEU A 4 40.55 -0.11 9.59
CA LEU A 4 40.22 -0.77 8.32
C LEU A 4 38.72 -0.74 8.02
N CYS A 5 37.90 -0.89 9.06
CA CYS A 5 36.46 -0.80 8.96
C CYS A 5 35.85 -0.36 10.29
N ALA A 6 34.65 0.18 10.23
CA ALA A 6 33.85 0.53 11.37
C ALA A 6 32.38 0.21 11.07
N SER A 7 31.62 -0.09 12.11
CA SER A 7 30.17 -0.32 12.02
C SER A 7 29.51 0.21 13.28
N PHE A 8 28.31 0.75 13.12
CA PHE A 8 27.44 1.09 14.23
C PHE A 8 26.51 -0.08 14.54
N ALA A 9 26.11 -0.18 15.80
CA ALA A 9 24.93 -0.92 16.19
C ALA A 9 23.67 -0.20 15.67
N THR A 10 22.59 -0.96 15.49
CA THR A 10 21.32 -0.47 14.90
C THR A 10 20.64 0.62 15.72
N ASP A 11 20.81 0.57 17.04
CA ASP A 11 20.31 1.55 18.00
C ASP A 11 21.27 2.75 18.18
N GLY A 12 22.44 2.71 17.53
CA GLY A 12 23.49 3.72 17.67
C GLY A 12 24.19 3.74 19.02
N SER A 13 23.93 2.79 19.92
CA SER A 13 24.52 2.78 21.27
C SER A 13 26.01 2.43 21.28
N LEU A 14 26.44 1.70 20.25
CA LEU A 14 27.77 1.12 20.11
C LEU A 14 28.37 1.42 18.73
N LEU A 15 29.65 1.76 18.73
CA LEU A 15 30.49 1.87 17.55
C LEU A 15 31.63 0.86 17.67
N ALA A 16 31.68 -0.10 16.75
CA ALA A 16 32.83 -0.97 16.62
C ALA A 16 33.81 -0.41 15.59
N VAL A 17 35.09 -0.35 15.94
CA VAL A 17 36.18 0.05 15.04
C VAL A 17 37.25 -1.03 15.03
N ALA A 18 37.58 -1.52 13.83
CA ALA A 18 38.59 -2.56 13.64
C ALA A 18 39.95 -1.94 13.28
N TYR A 19 40.95 -2.23 14.12
CA TYR A 19 42.35 -1.86 13.94
C TYR A 19 43.18 -3.13 13.72
N GLY A 20 43.41 -3.48 12.46
CA GLY A 20 44.07 -4.74 12.13
C GLY A 20 43.27 -5.93 12.66
N GLN A 21 43.81 -6.64 13.65
CA GLN A 21 43.20 -7.81 14.29
C GLN A 21 42.33 -7.48 15.52
N ILE A 22 42.41 -6.26 16.03
CA ILE A 22 41.74 -5.84 17.26
C ILE A 22 40.46 -5.10 16.90
N ILE A 23 39.34 -5.46 17.54
CA ILE A 23 38.10 -4.68 17.47
C ILE A 23 37.96 -3.90 18.77
N THR A 24 37.75 -2.61 18.67
CA THR A 24 37.46 -1.74 19.81
C THR A 24 36.00 -1.33 19.77
N LEU A 25 35.31 -1.40 20.91
CA LEU A 25 33.92 -1.03 21.08
C LEU A 25 33.85 0.30 21.84
N TRP A 26 33.15 1.26 21.26
CA TRP A 26 33.06 2.63 21.75
C TRP A 26 31.61 3.02 21.97
N ASN A 27 31.36 3.81 23.01
CA ASN A 27 30.14 4.59 23.10
C ASN A 27 30.33 5.87 22.26
N PRO A 28 29.62 6.05 21.15
CA PRO A 28 29.84 7.19 20.27
C PRO A 28 29.36 8.52 20.87
N TYR A 29 28.41 8.51 21.80
CA TYR A 29 27.88 9.73 22.44
C TYR A 29 28.84 10.30 23.47
N LEU A 30 29.43 9.43 24.29
CA LEU A 30 30.36 9.83 25.35
C LEU A 30 31.82 9.76 24.90
N ASN A 31 32.08 9.19 23.71
CA ASN A 31 33.42 8.89 23.20
C ASN A 31 34.26 8.08 24.20
N THR A 32 33.63 7.11 24.86
CA THR A 32 34.29 6.24 25.85
C THR A 32 34.50 4.83 25.30
N LEU A 33 35.67 4.26 25.58
CA LEU A 33 35.98 2.88 25.23
C LEU A 33 35.22 1.95 26.18
N GLN A 34 34.36 1.09 25.62
CA GLN A 34 33.57 0.12 26.38
C GLN A 34 34.21 -1.26 26.43
N GLY A 35 34.96 -1.65 25.40
CA GLY A 35 35.58 -2.97 25.36
C GLY A 35 36.54 -3.15 24.20
N VAL A 36 37.35 -4.21 24.30
CA VAL A 36 38.32 -4.58 23.27
C VAL A 36 38.21 -6.09 23.04
N LEU A 37 38.04 -6.47 21.78
CA LEU A 37 37.92 -7.86 21.34
C LEU A 37 39.21 -8.27 20.61
N THR A 38 39.93 -9.22 21.21
CA THR A 38 41.24 -9.69 20.72
C THR A 38 41.24 -11.21 20.59
N GLN A 39 40.88 -11.74 19.42
CA GLN A 39 40.89 -13.19 19.15
C GLN A 39 41.51 -13.59 17.81
N PRO A 40 41.39 -12.82 16.71
CA PRO A 40 42.07 -13.20 15.47
C PRO A 40 43.59 -13.17 15.68
N PRO A 41 44.34 -14.16 15.15
CA PRO A 41 45.80 -14.13 15.18
C PRO A 41 46.34 -12.87 14.53
N GLU A 42 47.49 -12.38 15.00
CA GLU A 42 48.04 -11.06 14.62
C GLU A 42 48.25 -10.87 13.10
N ASN A 43 48.37 -11.96 12.35
CA ASN A 43 48.53 -11.94 10.89
C ASN A 43 47.20 -11.86 10.09
N ARG A 44 46.05 -11.74 10.78
CA ARG A 44 44.71 -11.69 10.18
C ARG A 44 44.01 -10.38 10.52
N SER A 45 44.16 -9.40 9.64
CA SER A 45 43.40 -8.17 9.72
C SER A 45 41.92 -8.39 9.39
N ILE A 46 41.03 -7.79 10.17
CA ILE A 46 39.59 -7.74 9.94
C ILE A 46 39.30 -6.77 8.80
N LYS A 47 38.57 -7.24 7.80
CA LYS A 47 38.23 -6.48 6.59
C LYS A 47 36.77 -6.03 6.57
N HIS A 48 35.87 -6.89 7.04
CA HIS A 48 34.46 -6.60 7.10
C HIS A 48 33.94 -6.85 8.51
N MET A 49 32.99 -6.03 8.92
CA MET A 49 32.38 -6.10 10.23
C MET A 49 30.96 -5.59 10.14
N VAL A 50 30.03 -6.27 10.79
CA VAL A 50 28.62 -5.88 10.80
C VAL A 50 27.96 -6.29 12.11
N PHE A 51 27.18 -5.39 12.69
CA PHE A 51 26.29 -5.70 13.80
C PHE A 51 25.05 -6.42 13.29
N ILE A 52 24.59 -7.42 14.04
CA ILE A 52 23.37 -8.15 13.70
C ILE A 52 22.18 -7.52 14.40
N GLN A 53 21.15 -7.17 13.65
CA GLN A 53 19.93 -6.57 14.18
C GLN A 53 19.25 -7.50 15.20
N ASN A 54 18.67 -6.90 16.24
CA ASN A 54 17.92 -7.58 17.30
C ASN A 54 18.68 -8.71 18.00
N SER A 55 20.01 -8.67 17.99
CA SER A 55 20.84 -9.67 18.67
C SER A 55 22.14 -9.05 19.20
N PRO A 56 22.71 -9.56 20.29
CA PRO A 56 23.95 -9.03 20.86
C PRO A 56 25.19 -9.60 20.17
N PHE A 57 25.11 -9.85 18.86
CA PHE A 57 26.18 -10.46 18.09
C PHE A 57 26.81 -9.48 17.11
N LEU A 58 28.13 -9.56 17.02
CA LEU A 58 28.94 -8.83 16.05
C LEU A 58 29.64 -9.86 15.16
N VAL A 59 29.46 -9.74 13.85
CA VAL A 59 30.13 -10.63 12.90
C VAL A 59 31.32 -9.88 12.31
N ALA A 60 32.49 -10.50 12.40
CA ALA A 60 33.73 -9.97 11.85
C ALA A 60 34.31 -10.98 10.86
N ALA A 61 34.69 -10.51 9.67
CA ALA A 61 35.34 -11.31 8.66
C ALA A 61 36.76 -10.79 8.41
N THR A 62 37.69 -11.73 8.44
CA THR A 62 39.10 -11.54 8.06
C THR A 62 39.31 -11.99 6.61
N LYS A 63 40.56 -12.16 6.18
CA LYS A 63 40.89 -12.63 4.82
C LYS A 63 40.45 -14.08 4.57
N ASP A 64 40.37 -14.91 5.60
CA ASP A 64 40.22 -16.38 5.51
C ASP A 64 39.32 -16.98 6.62
N HIS A 65 38.90 -16.18 7.60
CA HIS A 65 38.04 -16.63 8.70
C HIS A 65 36.89 -15.66 8.96
N LEU A 66 35.76 -16.22 9.35
CA LEU A 66 34.57 -15.57 9.83
C LEU A 66 34.44 -15.83 11.34
N TYR A 67 34.17 -14.79 12.12
CA TYR A 67 34.01 -14.85 13.57
C TYR A 67 32.65 -14.27 13.95
N SER A 68 31.88 -15.04 14.72
CA SER A 68 30.70 -14.54 15.42
C SER A 68 31.07 -14.22 16.86
N TRP A 69 30.98 -12.96 17.25
CA TRP A 69 31.28 -12.49 18.60
C TRP A 69 30.00 -12.28 19.39
N ASN A 70 29.97 -12.77 20.61
CA ASN A 70 28.94 -12.42 21.58
C ASN A 70 29.40 -11.20 22.38
N LEU A 71 28.68 -10.09 22.25
CA LEU A 71 29.02 -8.83 22.89
C LEU A 71 28.68 -8.80 24.39
N LEU A 72 27.82 -9.70 24.87
CA LEU A 72 27.53 -9.83 26.30
C LEU A 72 28.68 -10.51 27.04
N THR A 73 29.31 -11.50 26.42
CA THR A 73 30.43 -12.26 26.99
C THR A 73 31.79 -11.77 26.53
N CYS A 74 31.83 -10.83 25.56
CA CYS A 74 33.04 -10.33 24.90
C CYS A 74 33.95 -11.46 24.36
N SER A 75 33.35 -12.56 23.91
CA SER A 75 34.06 -13.75 23.45
C SER A 75 33.55 -14.22 22.08
N VAL A 76 34.41 -14.96 21.36
CA VAL A 76 34.00 -15.61 20.11
C VAL A 76 33.05 -16.74 20.44
N TRP A 77 31.84 -16.67 19.87
CA TRP A 77 30.80 -17.68 20.00
C TRP A 77 31.09 -18.89 19.11
N TRP A 78 31.46 -18.63 17.85
CA TRP A 78 32.00 -19.63 16.94
C TRP A 78 32.86 -18.96 15.86
N SER A 79 33.69 -19.75 15.21
CA SER A 79 34.50 -19.33 14.06
C SER A 79 34.39 -20.32 12.91
N TYR A 80 34.54 -19.83 11.69
CA TYR A 80 34.43 -20.62 10.48
C TYR A 80 35.52 -20.23 9.48
N GLN A 81 36.20 -21.19 8.87
CA GLN A 81 37.25 -20.92 7.89
C GLN A 81 36.62 -20.75 6.50
N ILE A 82 36.51 -19.50 6.06
CA ILE A 82 35.92 -19.14 4.77
C ILE A 82 36.52 -17.82 4.28
N LYS A 83 36.83 -17.76 2.98
CA LYS A 83 37.26 -16.54 2.33
C LYS A 83 36.04 -15.69 1.99
N VAL A 84 35.82 -14.65 2.78
CA VAL A 84 34.68 -13.73 2.64
C VAL A 84 35.03 -12.61 1.67
N ASP A 85 34.23 -12.47 0.61
CA ASP A 85 34.33 -11.36 -0.34
C ASP A 85 33.37 -10.21 0.03
N LEU A 86 32.16 -10.54 0.51
CA LEU A 86 31.17 -9.58 1.00
C LEU A 86 30.48 -10.14 2.24
N LEU A 87 30.18 -9.23 3.18
CA LEU A 87 29.44 -9.50 4.41
C LEU A 87 28.32 -8.47 4.55
N ARG A 88 27.08 -8.94 4.76
CA ARG A 88 25.91 -8.08 4.98
C ARG A 88 24.99 -8.68 6.03
N ALA A 89 24.43 -7.87 6.92
CA ALA A 89 23.39 -8.28 7.84
C ALA A 89 22.00 -8.00 7.24
N SER A 90 21.03 -8.81 7.59
CA SER A 90 19.61 -8.54 7.33
C SER A 90 19.14 -7.39 8.22
N GLU A 91 18.18 -6.61 7.74
CA GLU A 91 17.58 -5.51 8.50
C GLU A 91 16.37 -5.94 9.32
N THR A 92 15.65 -6.98 8.90
CA THR A 92 14.45 -7.44 9.62
C THR A 92 14.74 -8.62 10.54
N ASN A 93 15.66 -9.49 10.14
CA ASN A 93 15.98 -10.73 10.82
C ASN A 93 17.40 -10.69 11.38
N SER A 94 17.67 -11.54 12.37
CA SER A 94 19.03 -11.71 12.91
C SER A 94 19.91 -12.60 12.01
N ASN A 95 19.66 -12.62 10.71
CA ASN A 95 20.44 -13.39 9.74
C ASN A 95 21.50 -12.49 9.11
N PHE A 96 22.56 -13.11 8.60
CA PHE A 96 23.55 -12.41 7.78
C PHE A 96 24.00 -13.27 6.62
N MET A 97 24.45 -12.60 5.58
CA MET A 97 24.88 -13.18 4.33
C MET A 97 26.37 -12.97 4.13
N VAL A 98 27.01 -14.02 3.64
CA VAL A 98 28.41 -14.07 3.27
C VAL A 98 28.50 -14.54 1.83
N THR A 99 29.31 -13.86 1.02
CA THR A 99 29.64 -14.33 -0.33
C THR A 99 31.07 -14.87 -0.35
N CYS A 100 31.27 -16.02 -0.97
CA CYS A 100 32.58 -16.63 -1.12
C CYS A 100 32.76 -17.22 -2.51
N LEU A 101 34.01 -17.32 -2.96
CA LEU A 101 34.35 -18.14 -4.12
C LEU A 101 34.27 -19.63 -3.74
N ASP A 102 33.67 -20.44 -4.60
CA ASP A 102 33.67 -21.89 -4.44
C ASP A 102 35.07 -22.46 -4.80
N PRO A 103 35.80 -23.05 -3.84
CA PRO A 103 37.11 -23.62 -4.13
C PRO A 103 37.03 -24.95 -4.90
N THR A 104 35.86 -25.60 -4.94
CA THR A 104 35.70 -26.97 -5.49
C THR A 104 35.22 -27.00 -6.94
N SER A 105 34.82 -25.85 -7.51
CA SER A 105 34.26 -25.80 -8.86
C SER A 105 35.33 -25.54 -9.93
N THR A 106 35.67 -26.59 -10.69
CA THR A 106 36.63 -26.56 -11.80
C THR A 106 36.07 -25.87 -13.05
N ALA A 107 34.76 -25.65 -13.13
CA ALA A 107 34.10 -24.94 -14.22
C ALA A 107 33.87 -23.47 -13.84
N ARG A 108 34.31 -22.53 -14.70
CA ARG A 108 34.11 -21.06 -14.61
C ARG A 108 33.72 -20.55 -13.21
N SER A 109 34.71 -20.15 -12.40
CA SER A 109 34.62 -19.43 -11.11
C SER A 109 33.20 -19.22 -10.58
N GLN A 110 32.63 -20.25 -9.94
CA GLN A 110 31.32 -20.17 -9.30
C GLN A 110 31.47 -19.49 -7.94
N TYR A 111 30.54 -18.58 -7.64
CA TYR A 111 30.42 -17.90 -6.36
C TYR A 111 29.29 -18.56 -5.57
N ARG A 112 29.41 -18.59 -4.25
CA ARG A 112 28.35 -19.06 -3.36
C ARG A 112 27.94 -17.94 -2.43
N ILE A 113 26.64 -17.87 -2.19
CA ILE A 113 26.03 -17.05 -1.18
C ILE A 113 25.58 -17.96 -0.06
N ILE A 114 26.00 -17.64 1.15
CA ILE A 114 25.71 -18.44 2.33
C ILE A 114 25.08 -17.55 3.37
N ILE A 115 23.94 -17.99 3.90
CA ILE A 115 23.20 -17.28 4.94
C ILE A 115 23.41 -18.02 6.25
N PHE A 116 23.78 -17.27 7.29
CA PHE A 116 24.06 -17.79 8.62
C PHE A 116 23.20 -17.08 9.67
N LYS A 117 22.95 -17.80 10.77
CA LYS A 117 22.50 -17.21 12.04
C LYS A 117 23.73 -16.98 12.92
N PRO A 118 23.83 -15.87 13.66
CA PRO A 118 24.98 -15.61 14.53
C PRO A 118 25.10 -16.61 15.68
N THR A 119 24.02 -17.30 16.04
CA THR A 119 23.96 -18.27 17.13
C THR A 119 24.46 -19.66 16.74
N ASN A 120 24.41 -20.03 15.46
CA ASN A 120 24.72 -21.39 14.99
C ASN A 120 25.70 -21.33 13.80
N PRO A 121 26.82 -22.07 13.84
CA PRO A 121 27.75 -22.16 12.70
C PRO A 121 27.18 -22.86 11.47
N GLN A 122 26.05 -23.57 11.57
CA GLN A 122 25.43 -24.23 10.42
C GLN A 122 24.72 -23.22 9.50
N PRO A 123 25.01 -23.23 8.18
CA PRO A 123 24.35 -22.34 7.24
C PRO A 123 22.87 -22.68 7.09
N VAL A 124 22.02 -21.66 7.05
CA VAL A 124 20.58 -21.78 6.84
C VAL A 124 20.28 -22.06 5.37
N ARG A 125 20.99 -21.36 4.47
CA ARG A 125 20.80 -21.45 3.03
C ARG A 125 22.11 -21.25 2.29
N ILE A 126 22.29 -21.99 1.21
CA ILE A 126 23.44 -21.89 0.30
C ILE A 126 22.89 -21.78 -1.12
N GLU A 127 23.28 -20.73 -1.83
CA GLU A 127 22.92 -20.50 -3.23
C GLU A 127 24.18 -20.40 -4.08
N ALA A 128 24.19 -21.07 -5.23
CA ALA A 128 25.31 -21.02 -6.18
C ALA A 128 25.02 -20.02 -7.30
N VAL A 129 25.96 -19.12 -7.54
CA VAL A 129 25.89 -18.04 -8.53
C VAL A 129 27.04 -18.23 -9.53
N SER A 130 26.72 -18.21 -10.83
CA SER A 130 27.71 -18.45 -11.88
C SER A 130 28.58 -17.23 -12.19
N LYS A 131 28.08 -16.03 -11.88
CA LYS A 131 28.75 -14.75 -12.15
C LYS A 131 29.39 -14.20 -10.88
N LYS A 132 30.42 -13.37 -11.05
CA LYS A 132 31.05 -12.65 -9.95
C LYS A 132 30.11 -11.61 -9.38
N ILE A 133 29.88 -11.72 -8.07
CA ILE A 133 29.05 -10.79 -7.30
C ILE A 133 29.85 -9.53 -7.02
N ARG A 134 29.28 -8.37 -7.34
CA ARG A 134 29.83 -7.04 -7.01
C ARG A 134 29.21 -6.49 -5.74
N ALA A 135 27.89 -6.58 -5.64
CA ALA A 135 27.13 -6.16 -4.47
C ALA A 135 26.00 -7.15 -4.22
N ALA A 136 25.65 -7.33 -2.96
CA ALA A 136 24.49 -8.10 -2.55
C ALA A 136 23.85 -7.40 -1.36
N THR A 137 22.54 -7.46 -1.25
CA THR A 137 21.79 -6.91 -0.12
C THR A 137 20.54 -7.75 0.15
N PHE A 138 20.11 -7.76 1.39
CA PHE A 138 18.77 -8.23 1.70
C PHE A 138 17.74 -7.21 1.18
N MET A 139 16.65 -7.72 0.64
CA MET A 139 15.51 -6.94 0.20
C MET A 139 14.48 -6.96 1.33
N PRO A 140 14.10 -5.79 1.89
CA PRO A 140 13.07 -5.74 2.91
C PRO A 140 11.76 -6.23 2.30
N ASP A 141 11.06 -7.11 3.01
CA ASP A 141 9.74 -7.58 2.56
C ASP A 141 8.75 -6.40 2.55
N ARG A 142 8.23 -6.09 1.37
CA ARG A 142 7.30 -4.98 1.16
C ARG A 142 5.94 -5.21 1.84
N ALA A 143 5.64 -6.46 2.22
CA ALA A 143 4.37 -6.86 2.82
C ALA A 143 4.40 -6.95 4.35
N ALA A 144 5.55 -6.77 5.01
CA ALA A 144 5.61 -6.74 6.46
C ALA A 144 5.32 -5.31 6.96
N PRO A 145 4.12 -4.99 7.47
CA PRO A 145 3.91 -3.72 8.14
C PRO A 145 4.88 -3.62 9.33
N VAL A 146 5.61 -2.51 9.37
CA VAL A 146 6.61 -2.12 10.38
C VAL A 146 6.03 -2.14 11.83
N SER A 147 4.74 -2.39 12.00
CA SER A 147 4.01 -2.38 13.26
C SER A 147 3.68 -3.76 13.86
N LEU A 148 4.12 -4.89 13.27
CA LEU A 148 3.78 -6.24 13.78
C LEU A 148 4.97 -7.07 14.29
N SER A 149 6.08 -6.43 14.67
CA SER A 149 7.20 -7.13 15.35
C SER A 149 6.86 -7.67 16.75
N GLN A 150 5.59 -7.62 17.19
CA GLN A 150 5.13 -8.19 18.47
C GLN A 150 3.99 -9.21 18.38
N SER A 151 3.60 -9.70 17.20
CA SER A 151 2.60 -10.79 17.13
C SER A 151 3.21 -12.13 16.73
N LYS A 152 3.33 -13.00 17.74
CA LYS A 152 3.25 -14.47 17.70
C LYS A 152 4.28 -15.23 16.85
N LYS A 153 5.25 -15.84 17.56
CA LYS A 153 5.99 -17.06 17.25
C LYS A 153 5.57 -17.75 15.93
N GLY A 154 6.34 -17.54 14.86
CA GLY A 154 6.19 -18.32 13.62
C GLY A 154 6.94 -17.77 12.40
N VAL A 155 7.20 -16.46 12.33
CA VAL A 155 7.75 -15.80 11.11
C VAL A 155 9.23 -15.43 11.24
N SER A 156 9.94 -15.93 12.26
CA SER A 156 11.34 -15.55 12.52
C SER A 156 12.39 -16.38 11.76
N ASP A 157 11.96 -17.27 10.85
CA ASP A 157 12.87 -18.12 10.06
C ASP A 157 12.66 -18.01 8.55
N ALA A 158 11.80 -17.10 8.11
CA ALA A 158 11.67 -16.81 6.69
C ALA A 158 12.95 -16.08 6.23
N VAL A 159 13.74 -16.74 5.39
CA VAL A 159 14.90 -16.13 4.76
C VAL A 159 14.39 -15.07 3.77
N GLU A 160 14.78 -13.81 4.00
CA GLU A 160 14.42 -12.70 3.14
C GLU A 160 14.91 -12.89 1.69
N SER A 161 14.25 -12.17 0.79
CA SER A 161 14.70 -12.04 -0.59
C SER A 161 16.07 -11.37 -0.63
N ILE A 162 16.95 -11.84 -1.51
CA ILE A 162 18.28 -11.28 -1.69
C ILE A 162 18.37 -10.67 -3.08
N LEU A 163 18.81 -9.42 -3.16
CA LEU A 163 19.13 -8.76 -4.40
C LEU A 163 20.65 -8.80 -4.62
N ILE A 164 21.07 -9.28 -5.79
CA ILE A 164 22.47 -9.40 -6.19
C ILE A 164 22.70 -8.53 -7.42
N MET A 165 23.84 -7.86 -7.44
CA MET A 165 24.38 -7.17 -8.61
C MET A 165 25.68 -7.83 -9.04
N ASN A 166 25.72 -8.28 -10.28
CA ASN A 166 26.91 -8.85 -10.90
C ASN A 166 27.85 -7.77 -11.47
N TYR A 167 29.09 -8.12 -11.83
CA TYR A 167 30.01 -7.18 -12.50
C TYR A 167 29.55 -6.77 -13.92
N GLY A 168 28.61 -7.51 -14.51
CA GLY A 168 27.93 -7.11 -15.74
C GLY A 168 26.79 -6.10 -15.53
N TYR A 169 26.58 -5.63 -14.29
CA TYR A 169 25.46 -4.76 -13.88
C TYR A 169 24.06 -5.40 -13.98
N ASP A 170 23.99 -6.71 -14.26
CA ASP A 170 22.76 -7.49 -14.15
C ASP A 170 22.33 -7.61 -12.68
N LEU A 171 21.05 -7.42 -12.43
CA LEU A 171 20.40 -7.62 -11.14
C LEU A 171 19.65 -8.95 -11.12
N GLU A 172 19.88 -9.75 -10.09
CA GLU A 172 19.22 -11.04 -9.89
C GLU A 172 18.65 -11.10 -8.47
N ILE A 173 17.42 -11.59 -8.32
CA ILE A 173 16.74 -11.72 -7.02
C ILE A 173 16.68 -13.20 -6.66
N PHE A 174 17.15 -13.54 -5.46
CA PHE A 174 17.21 -14.91 -4.95
C PHE A 174 16.43 -15.05 -3.66
N GLY A 175 15.45 -15.94 -3.65
CA GLY A 175 14.49 -16.02 -2.55
C GLY A 175 13.56 -14.82 -2.53
N GLY A 176 12.39 -15.03 -1.98
CA GLY A 176 11.25 -14.15 -2.12
C GLY A 176 10.07 -14.96 -2.61
N ARG A 177 8.90 -14.67 -2.04
CA ARG A 177 7.65 -15.23 -2.55
C ARG A 177 7.54 -14.81 -4.01
N THR A 178 7.30 -15.77 -4.90
CA THR A 178 7.08 -15.43 -6.31
C THR A 178 5.88 -14.48 -6.41
N VAL A 179 5.81 -13.67 -7.48
CA VAL A 179 4.65 -12.78 -7.71
C VAL A 179 3.34 -13.57 -7.70
N GLU A 180 3.40 -14.86 -8.04
CA GLU A 180 2.30 -15.81 -8.04
C GLU A 180 1.91 -16.23 -6.61
N GLU A 181 2.87 -16.52 -5.74
CA GLU A 181 2.62 -16.81 -4.31
C GLU A 181 2.07 -15.59 -3.56
N LEU A 182 2.58 -14.39 -3.84
CA LEU A 182 2.04 -13.15 -3.26
C LEU A 182 0.62 -12.84 -3.73
N LYS A 183 0.28 -13.19 -4.99
CA LYS A 183 -1.09 -13.08 -5.50
C LYS A 183 -2.01 -14.10 -4.85
N ALA A 184 -1.55 -15.35 -4.69
CA ALA A 184 -2.32 -16.41 -4.05
C ALA A 184 -2.60 -16.11 -2.57
N GLU A 185 -1.62 -15.59 -1.83
CA GLU A 185 -1.82 -15.20 -0.43
C GLU A 185 -2.68 -13.94 -0.28
N ALA A 186 -2.60 -12.99 -1.22
CA ALA A 186 -3.49 -11.83 -1.24
C ALA A 186 -4.94 -12.23 -1.57
N GLU A 187 -5.13 -13.20 -2.45
CA GLU A 187 -6.42 -13.79 -2.78
C GLU A 187 -6.99 -14.59 -1.59
N GLU A 188 -6.16 -15.41 -0.93
CA GLU A 188 -6.54 -16.15 0.27
C GLU A 188 -6.84 -15.22 1.45
N ALA A 189 -6.07 -14.15 1.63
CA ALA A 189 -6.35 -13.13 2.65
C ALA A 189 -7.64 -12.35 2.35
N ALA A 190 -7.93 -12.09 1.07
CA ALA A 190 -9.19 -11.47 0.65
C ALA A 190 -10.40 -12.41 0.87
N GLU A 191 -10.22 -13.71 0.63
CA GLU A 191 -11.26 -14.71 0.92
C GLU A 191 -11.51 -14.86 2.42
N ARG A 192 -10.46 -14.91 3.25
CA ARG A 192 -10.58 -14.95 4.72
C ARG A 192 -11.28 -13.70 5.26
N ALA A 193 -10.92 -12.52 4.77
CA ALA A 193 -11.60 -11.28 5.13
C ALA A 193 -13.08 -11.28 4.69
N ARG A 194 -13.40 -11.91 3.56
CA ARG A 194 -14.78 -12.06 3.08
C ARG A 194 -15.58 -13.02 3.94
N THR A 195 -15.00 -14.15 4.38
CA THR A 195 -15.66 -15.10 5.28
C THR A 195 -15.88 -14.51 6.67
N GLU A 196 -14.90 -13.77 7.21
CA GLU A 196 -15.03 -13.09 8.50
C GLU A 196 -16.11 -11.98 8.47
N ALA A 197 -16.20 -11.24 7.35
CA ALA A 197 -17.27 -10.26 7.16
C ALA A 197 -18.67 -10.90 7.10
N LEU A 198 -18.79 -12.07 6.46
CA LEU A 198 -20.03 -12.87 6.41
C LEU A 198 -20.42 -13.41 7.79
N GLU A 199 -19.46 -13.87 8.60
CA GLU A 199 -19.72 -14.31 9.97
C GLU A 199 -20.16 -13.17 10.89
N LEU A 200 -19.54 -11.99 10.77
CA LEU A 200 -19.96 -10.78 11.50
C LEU A 200 -21.37 -10.34 11.12
N GLN A 201 -21.77 -10.49 9.86
CA GLN A 201 -23.13 -10.21 9.42
C GLN A 201 -24.14 -11.22 10.01
N LYS A 202 -23.76 -12.50 10.08
CA LYS A 202 -24.58 -13.56 10.69
C LYS A 202 -24.75 -13.36 12.20
N GLN A 203 -23.70 -12.95 12.91
CA GLN A 203 -23.79 -12.60 14.33
C GLN A 203 -24.69 -11.38 14.57
N LYS A 204 -24.59 -10.33 13.74
CA LYS A 204 -25.51 -9.18 13.84
C LYS A 204 -26.97 -9.61 13.66
N SER A 205 -27.26 -10.50 12.72
CA SER A 205 -28.61 -11.04 12.49
C SER A 205 -29.16 -11.82 13.69
N LEU A 206 -28.33 -12.69 14.31
CA LEU A 206 -28.73 -13.49 15.47
C LEU A 206 -29.03 -12.63 16.72
N VAL A 207 -28.29 -11.54 16.93
CA VAL A 207 -28.52 -10.62 18.04
C VAL A 207 -29.84 -9.85 17.85
N THR A 208 -30.16 -9.44 16.61
CA THR A 208 -31.48 -8.85 16.29
C THR A 208 -32.65 -9.84 16.41
N ASP A 209 -32.42 -11.13 16.17
CA ASP A 209 -33.44 -12.18 16.28
C ASP A 209 -33.72 -12.56 17.75
N ILE A 210 -32.68 -12.62 18.58
CA ILE A 210 -32.79 -13.03 20.00
C ILE A 210 -33.32 -11.89 20.87
N PHE A 211 -32.89 -10.65 20.66
CA PHE A 211 -33.25 -9.53 21.54
C PHE A 211 -34.44 -8.71 21.04
N GLY A 212 -34.99 -9.07 19.87
CA GLY A 212 -36.07 -8.33 19.24
C GLY A 212 -35.62 -6.96 18.74
N SER A 213 -36.19 -6.54 17.61
CA SER A 213 -35.95 -5.20 17.09
C SER A 213 -36.47 -4.17 18.11
N SER A 214 -35.57 -3.47 18.80
CA SER A 214 -35.98 -2.36 19.67
C SER A 214 -36.74 -1.33 18.82
N ASN A 215 -38.00 -1.07 19.18
CA ASN A 215 -38.95 -0.17 18.51
C ASN A 215 -38.40 1.26 18.34
N LYS A 216 -37.63 1.47 17.29
CA LYS A 216 -37.32 2.80 16.75
C LYS A 216 -37.50 2.86 15.23
N ALA A 217 -38.42 2.04 14.72
CA ALA A 217 -38.78 1.95 13.31
C ALA A 217 -40.27 2.18 13.04
N GLU A 218 -40.97 2.93 13.90
CA GLU A 218 -42.37 3.35 13.68
C GLU A 218 -42.55 4.87 13.53
N VAL A 219 -41.55 5.59 13.00
CA VAL A 219 -41.71 7.04 12.67
C VAL A 219 -41.45 7.31 11.18
N SER A 220 -41.59 6.32 10.30
CA SER A 220 -41.42 6.56 8.85
C SER A 220 -42.50 5.97 7.95
N GLN A 221 -43.63 5.50 8.49
CA GLN A 221 -44.77 5.03 7.69
C GLN A 221 -46.10 5.78 7.90
N GLN A 222 -46.14 6.87 8.70
CA GLN A 222 -47.35 7.70 8.86
C GLN A 222 -47.21 9.14 8.33
N GLN A 223 -46.40 9.35 7.28
CA GLN A 223 -46.32 10.66 6.62
C GLN A 223 -46.63 10.62 5.11
N GLN A 224 -47.55 9.75 4.71
CA GLN A 224 -48.11 9.75 3.35
C GLN A 224 -49.63 9.81 3.24
N GLN A 225 -50.37 9.93 4.36
CA GLN A 225 -51.81 10.17 4.33
C GLN A 225 -52.22 11.13 5.44
N SER A 226 -52.11 12.44 5.16
CA SER A 226 -53.01 13.52 5.60
C SER A 226 -52.28 14.86 5.63
N LYS A 227 -52.66 15.76 4.72
CA LYS A 227 -52.98 17.19 4.97
C LYS A 227 -52.94 17.99 3.67
N GLU A 228 -54.11 18.06 3.03
CA GLU A 228 -54.62 19.35 2.54
C GLU A 228 -54.88 20.26 3.75
N LYS A 229 -54.66 21.58 3.56
CA LYS A 229 -54.88 22.71 4.49
C LYS A 229 -53.99 22.67 5.75
N ASN A 230 -53.30 23.74 6.16
CA ASN A 230 -53.69 25.14 6.15
C ASN A 230 -52.45 26.02 6.30
N GLU A 231 -52.57 27.26 5.85
CA GLU A 231 -51.59 28.33 5.89
C GLU A 231 -51.30 28.87 7.31
N ARG A 232 -50.20 29.64 7.36
CA ARG A 232 -49.81 30.70 8.32
C ARG A 232 -48.88 30.29 9.46
N GLY A 233 -47.77 31.02 9.54
CA GLY A 233 -46.92 31.11 10.72
C GLY A 233 -45.45 31.26 10.36
N ASN A 234 -45.06 32.49 10.06
CA ASN A 234 -43.67 32.93 9.94
C ASN A 234 -42.99 32.83 11.32
N GLU A 235 -41.76 32.31 11.40
CA GLU A 235 -40.72 32.90 12.27
C GLU A 235 -39.33 32.32 11.98
N GLU A 236 -38.40 33.23 11.76
CA GLU A 236 -37.00 33.06 11.42
C GLU A 236 -36.20 32.54 12.62
N THR A 237 -35.38 31.51 12.42
CA THR A 237 -34.14 31.37 13.19
C THR A 237 -33.02 30.88 12.27
N ALA A 238 -32.08 31.78 12.02
CA ALA A 238 -30.83 31.51 11.34
C ALA A 238 -29.99 30.50 12.14
N SER A 239 -29.72 29.34 11.55
CA SER A 239 -28.65 28.45 11.98
C SER A 239 -27.86 27.91 10.78
N ARG A 240 -26.85 28.71 10.42
CA ARG A 240 -25.49 28.32 10.03
C ARG A 240 -25.35 26.89 9.44
N GLY A 241 -25.39 26.84 8.11
CA GLY A 241 -24.89 25.77 7.21
C GLY A 241 -24.47 24.44 7.82
N MET A 242 -25.43 23.59 8.17
CA MET A 242 -25.22 22.14 8.24
C MET A 242 -25.59 21.52 6.89
N VAL A 243 -24.61 20.89 6.26
CA VAL A 243 -24.77 20.12 5.02
C VAL A 243 -25.94 19.14 5.18
N SER A 244 -26.94 19.25 4.29
CA SER A 244 -28.10 18.36 4.28
C SER A 244 -27.65 16.91 4.12
N LYS A 245 -27.88 16.08 5.16
CA LYS A 245 -27.62 14.63 5.22
C LYS A 245 -28.31 13.79 4.15
N LYS A 246 -29.08 14.40 3.24
CA LYS A 246 -29.96 13.69 2.32
C LYS A 246 -29.22 13.02 1.15
N ASN A 247 -28.00 13.46 0.81
CA ASN A 247 -27.26 12.95 -0.36
C ASN A 247 -25.83 12.43 -0.05
N MET A 248 -25.46 12.20 1.21
CA MET A 248 -24.14 11.64 1.52
C MET A 248 -24.19 10.11 1.33
N VAL A 249 -23.65 9.63 0.21
CA VAL A 249 -23.38 8.20 0.00
C VAL A 249 -22.47 7.75 1.14
N ARG A 250 -23.02 6.94 2.06
CA ARG A 250 -22.29 6.38 3.20
C ARG A 250 -21.15 5.51 2.68
N ASN A 251 -19.92 6.02 2.73
CA ASN A 251 -18.75 5.20 2.44
C ASN A 251 -18.50 4.27 3.63
N PRO A 252 -18.51 2.94 3.44
CA PRO A 252 -18.30 1.97 4.53
C PRO A 252 -16.92 2.09 5.19
N LEU A 253 -15.98 2.77 4.53
CA LEU A 253 -14.64 3.08 5.05
C LEU A 253 -14.68 3.97 6.32
N PHE A 254 -15.73 4.78 6.51
CA PHE A 254 -15.90 5.64 7.69
C PHE A 254 -16.75 5.01 8.80
N ASP A 255 -17.29 3.80 8.58
CA ASP A 255 -18.16 3.10 9.54
C ASP A 255 -17.40 2.02 10.34
N ALA A 256 -16.07 1.95 10.17
CA ALA A 256 -15.20 1.02 10.88
C ALA A 256 -14.73 1.62 12.22
N PRO A 257 -14.58 0.80 13.28
CA PRO A 257 -14.01 1.22 14.56
C PRO A 257 -12.61 1.83 14.39
N SER A 258 -12.24 2.80 15.23
CA SER A 258 -10.99 3.57 15.12
C SER A 258 -9.70 2.75 15.04
N HIS A 259 -9.71 1.50 15.50
CA HIS A 259 -8.57 0.58 15.48
C HIS A 259 -8.47 -0.28 14.20
N VAL A 260 -9.47 -0.22 13.31
CA VAL A 260 -9.53 -0.93 12.02
C VAL A 260 -9.53 0.06 10.85
N MET A 261 -9.32 1.35 11.12
CA MET A 261 -9.35 2.36 10.07
C MET A 261 -8.12 2.26 9.17
N ALA A 262 -8.35 2.42 7.87
CA ALA A 262 -7.29 2.55 6.88
C ALA A 262 -6.41 3.80 7.18
N PRO A 263 -5.18 3.84 6.65
CA PRO A 263 -4.30 5.01 6.77
C PRO A 263 -5.02 6.31 6.40
N VAL A 264 -4.74 7.38 7.16
CA VAL A 264 -5.44 8.67 7.07
C VAL A 264 -5.37 9.29 5.66
N SER A 265 -4.32 8.98 4.90
CA SER A 265 -4.18 9.38 3.50
C SER A 265 -5.29 8.81 2.61
N SER A 266 -5.67 7.56 2.81
CA SER A 266 -6.73 6.89 2.04
C SER A 266 -8.13 7.43 2.40
N LEU A 267 -8.34 7.81 3.67
CA LEU A 267 -9.57 8.48 4.11
C LEU A 267 -9.70 9.88 3.51
N PHE A 268 -8.58 10.61 3.45
CA PHE A 268 -8.54 11.96 2.87
C PHE A 268 -8.85 11.95 1.37
N GLU A 269 -8.29 11.01 0.61
CA GLU A 269 -8.54 10.90 -0.82
C GLU A 269 -10.01 10.57 -1.12
N ALA A 270 -10.59 9.62 -0.38
CA ALA A 270 -12.00 9.27 -0.51
C ALA A 270 -12.93 10.46 -0.16
N PHE A 271 -12.60 11.20 0.90
CA PHE A 271 -13.36 12.38 1.34
C PHE A 271 -13.27 13.53 0.33
N MET A 272 -12.06 13.85 -0.13
CA MET A 272 -11.84 14.91 -1.12
C MET A 272 -12.45 14.55 -2.48
N GLY A 273 -12.41 13.28 -2.87
CA GLY A 273 -13.13 12.77 -4.04
C GLY A 273 -14.63 13.01 -3.95
N GLN A 274 -15.25 12.79 -2.79
CA GLN A 274 -16.67 13.07 -2.57
C GLN A 274 -17.00 14.57 -2.58
N LEU A 275 -16.17 15.41 -1.95
CA LEU A 275 -16.37 16.87 -1.97
C LEU A 275 -16.21 17.47 -3.36
N LEU A 276 -15.24 17.00 -4.15
CA LEU A 276 -14.97 17.52 -5.49
C LEU A 276 -15.99 17.04 -6.53
N THR A 277 -16.55 15.85 -6.36
CA THR A 277 -17.60 15.32 -7.25
C THR A 277 -18.96 15.96 -7.01
N GLN A 278 -19.27 16.38 -5.77
CA GLN A 278 -20.50 17.13 -5.47
C GLN A 278 -20.59 18.45 -6.24
N ASN A 279 -19.46 19.17 -6.40
CA ASN A 279 -19.43 20.39 -7.20
C ASN A 279 -19.56 20.14 -8.71
N LYS A 280 -19.10 18.99 -9.22
CA LYS A 280 -19.30 18.62 -10.63
C LYS A 280 -20.76 18.25 -10.90
N ALA A 281 -21.39 17.47 -10.02
CA ALA A 281 -22.80 17.09 -10.15
C ALA A 281 -23.74 18.31 -10.08
N ALA A 282 -23.50 19.24 -9.14
CA ALA A 282 -24.29 20.47 -9.03
C ALA A 282 -24.12 21.38 -10.28
N LYS A 283 -22.92 21.41 -10.88
CA LYS A 283 -22.64 22.21 -12.09
C LYS A 283 -23.24 21.59 -13.35
N GLU A 284 -23.26 20.26 -13.46
CA GLU A 284 -23.92 19.50 -14.53
C GLU A 284 -25.44 19.64 -14.45
N GLU A 285 -26.02 19.54 -13.26
CA GLU A 285 -27.46 19.65 -13.03
C GLU A 285 -27.99 21.08 -13.28
N ALA A 286 -27.21 22.10 -12.91
CA ALA A 286 -27.51 23.49 -13.25
C ALA A 286 -27.41 23.78 -14.77
N LYS A 287 -26.48 23.13 -15.47
CA LYS A 287 -26.34 23.25 -16.93
C LYS A 287 -27.46 22.51 -17.67
N ALA A 288 -27.94 21.39 -17.13
CA ALA A 288 -29.09 20.65 -17.65
C ALA A 288 -30.41 21.39 -17.45
N LYS A 289 -30.61 22.06 -16.30
CA LYS A 289 -31.80 22.92 -16.08
C LYS A 289 -31.84 24.11 -17.04
N ARG A 290 -30.71 24.82 -17.23
CA ARG A 290 -30.63 25.93 -18.19
C ARG A 290 -30.92 25.53 -19.63
N ARG A 291 -30.54 24.32 -20.05
CA ARG A 291 -30.88 23.79 -21.38
C ARG A 291 -32.38 23.50 -21.53
N LYS A 292 -33.01 22.94 -20.50
CA LYS A 292 -34.46 22.65 -20.51
C LYS A 292 -35.33 23.91 -20.49
N GLU A 293 -34.90 24.95 -19.76
CA GLU A 293 -35.58 26.26 -19.77
C GLU A 293 -35.48 26.94 -21.14
N GLN A 294 -34.32 26.87 -21.81
CA GLN A 294 -34.14 27.39 -23.17
C GLN A 294 -34.95 26.62 -24.23
N GLU A 295 -35.12 25.31 -24.07
CA GLU A 295 -35.97 24.49 -24.96
C GLU A 295 -37.47 24.78 -24.76
N GLN A 296 -37.90 25.09 -23.52
CA GLN A 296 -39.28 25.49 -23.23
C GLN A 296 -39.63 26.90 -23.75
N GLU A 297 -38.70 27.85 -23.68
CA GLU A 297 -38.87 29.20 -24.27
C GLU A 297 -38.94 29.15 -25.81
N GLN A 298 -38.17 28.28 -26.46
CA GLN A 298 -38.24 28.08 -27.92
C GLN A 298 -39.55 27.41 -28.37
N GLN A 299 -40.09 26.47 -27.58
CA GLN A 299 -41.37 25.83 -27.90
C GLN A 299 -42.57 26.78 -27.72
N SER A 300 -42.50 27.72 -26.77
CA SER A 300 -43.55 28.70 -26.54
C SER A 300 -43.55 29.85 -27.57
N GLN A 301 -42.39 30.22 -28.12
CA GLN A 301 -42.32 31.16 -29.26
C GLN A 301 -42.85 30.54 -30.57
N ASN A 302 -42.60 29.26 -30.83
CA ASN A 302 -43.13 28.59 -32.03
C ASN A 302 -44.66 28.40 -32.01
N GLN A 303 -45.29 28.31 -30.83
CA GLN A 303 -46.75 28.24 -30.73
C GLN A 303 -47.44 29.59 -30.95
N SER A 304 -46.75 30.71 -30.69
CA SER A 304 -47.32 32.06 -30.88
C SER A 304 -47.22 32.54 -32.34
N GLN A 305 -46.32 31.98 -33.16
CA GLN A 305 -46.24 32.28 -34.59
C GLN A 305 -47.27 31.53 -35.45
N ASN A 306 -47.78 30.38 -35.00
CA ASN A 306 -48.79 29.60 -35.73
C ASN A 306 -50.24 30.09 -35.53
N GLN A 307 -50.49 31.07 -34.65
CA GLN A 307 -51.83 31.65 -34.47
C GLN A 307 -52.08 32.93 -35.28
N SER A 308 -51.05 33.52 -35.91
CA SER A 308 -51.19 34.72 -36.75
C SER A 308 -51.46 34.46 -38.23
N ASP A 309 -51.41 33.20 -38.70
CA ASP A 309 -51.54 32.84 -40.13
C ASP A 309 -52.91 32.26 -40.52
N SER A 310 -53.88 32.24 -39.60
CA SER A 310 -55.23 31.67 -39.84
C SER A 310 -56.35 32.71 -40.03
N GLN A 311 -56.01 33.98 -40.27
CA GLN A 311 -56.98 35.04 -40.57
C GLN A 311 -56.59 35.83 -41.83
N SER A 312 -56.49 35.16 -42.98
CA SER A 312 -56.49 35.84 -44.29
C SER A 312 -56.69 34.81 -45.41
N GLN A 313 -57.95 34.41 -45.67
CA GLN A 313 -58.45 34.03 -47.02
C GLN A 313 -59.89 33.51 -46.92
N GLU A 314 -60.88 34.41 -47.03
CA GLU A 314 -62.26 34.08 -47.42
C GLU A 314 -62.93 35.34 -48.02
N MET A 315 -62.96 35.43 -49.35
CA MET A 315 -63.78 36.27 -50.25
C MET A 315 -63.12 36.18 -51.64
N GLU A 316 -63.72 35.81 -52.77
CA GLU A 316 -65.09 35.89 -53.28
C GLU A 316 -65.34 34.76 -54.32
N VAL A 317 -66.59 34.33 -54.41
CA VAL A 317 -67.16 33.49 -55.48
C VAL A 317 -68.08 34.39 -56.31
N GLU A 318 -67.77 34.57 -57.60
CA GLU A 318 -68.67 35.03 -58.67
C GLU A 318 -67.87 34.89 -59.98
N GLY A 319 -68.35 34.39 -61.11
CA GLY A 319 -69.63 33.86 -61.55
C GLY A 319 -69.36 33.34 -62.98
N ASP A 320 -69.97 32.22 -63.36
CA ASP A 320 -69.70 31.56 -64.63
C ASP A 320 -70.77 31.90 -65.69
N ASP A 321 -70.32 31.83 -66.95
CA ASP A 321 -71.04 31.75 -68.22
C ASP A 321 -71.65 33.05 -68.84
N PRO A 322 -71.88 33.14 -70.19
CA PRO A 322 -71.71 32.09 -71.21
C PRO A 322 -71.18 32.51 -72.62
N LEU A 323 -70.94 31.49 -73.45
CA LEU A 323 -71.28 31.34 -74.90
C LEU A 323 -70.16 30.91 -75.86
N GLN A 324 -70.33 29.67 -76.37
CA GLN A 324 -70.40 29.25 -77.79
C GLN A 324 -69.19 29.51 -78.70
N LYS A 325 -68.57 28.47 -79.29
CA LYS A 325 -68.91 27.79 -80.58
C LYS A 325 -67.57 27.72 -81.37
N ASP A 326 -67.21 26.81 -82.25
CA ASP A 326 -67.88 25.92 -83.20
C ASP A 326 -66.86 24.82 -83.62
N GLU A 327 -67.39 23.69 -84.15
CA GLU A 327 -66.88 22.92 -85.32
C GLU A 327 -65.53 22.16 -85.21
N ASP A 328 -65.35 20.93 -85.70
CA ASP A 328 -65.85 20.30 -86.93
C ASP A 328 -66.02 18.76 -86.81
N GLU A 329 -66.97 18.24 -87.60
CA GLU A 329 -67.14 16.84 -88.00
C GLU A 329 -66.16 16.46 -89.13
N GLU A 330 -65.55 15.27 -89.05
CA GLU A 330 -65.57 14.25 -90.11
C GLU A 330 -65.24 12.85 -89.54
#